data_AF-L9LAA2-F1
#
_entry.id   AF-L9LAA2-F1
#
_cell.length_a   1.000
_cell.length_b   1.000
_cell.length_c   1.000
_cell.angle_alpha   90.00
_cell.angle_beta   90.00
_cell.angle_gamma   90.00
#
_symmetry.space_group_name_H-M   'P 1'
#
loop_
_entity.id
_entity.type
_entity.pdbx_description
1 polymer ?
#
loop_
_entity_poly.entity_id
_entity_poly.type
_entity_poly.pdbx_seq_one_letter_code
_entity_poly.pdbx_strand_id
1 'polypeptide(L)'
;MECIRKKKKVSAAPETKKKVPAVPETLKKKRRNFARLKIKCLRKKFAQRMLRQARRKLIYENAKHYHKEYRQMHRTELHMARMARKAGNFSVPAELKLTFVIRIRGINGVSPKVRKVLQLLCLCWIFNGTFIKLKASINAENFGSMYCTGVPKLEVNNELIYEHGYGKISKKQIALTDNSLIAQSLG
;
A
#
# COMPACT_ATOMS: atom_id res chain seq x y z
N MET A 1 2.16 -96.50 -18.45
CA MET A 1 2.33 -95.03 -18.60
C MET A 1 2.80 -94.46 -17.28
N GLU A 2 3.98 -93.85 -17.34
CA GLU A 2 4.69 -92.92 -16.45
C GLU A 2 4.43 -92.86 -14.93
N CYS A 3 5.52 -93.14 -14.22
CA CYS A 3 5.82 -92.71 -12.86
C CYS A 3 5.80 -91.17 -12.71
N ILE A 4 4.91 -90.62 -11.88
CA ILE A 4 5.04 -89.22 -11.42
C ILE A 4 5.81 -89.20 -10.10
N ARG A 5 7.02 -88.63 -10.18
CA ARG A 5 7.97 -88.41 -9.10
C ARG A 5 7.49 -87.32 -8.14
N LYS A 6 7.66 -87.60 -6.83
CA LYS A 6 8.02 -86.72 -5.69
C LYS A 6 7.61 -85.23 -5.73
N LYS A 7 7.03 -84.77 -4.62
CA LYS A 7 7.68 -83.77 -3.73
C LYS A 7 7.04 -83.73 -2.33
N LYS A 8 7.85 -84.06 -1.33
CA LYS A 8 7.57 -83.98 0.11
C LYS A 8 8.14 -82.63 0.61
N LYS A 9 7.32 -81.86 1.34
CA LYS A 9 7.59 -80.72 2.27
C LYS A 9 8.63 -79.65 1.89
N VAL A 10 8.21 -78.37 1.95
CA VAL A 10 8.86 -77.35 2.81
C VAL A 10 7.79 -76.38 3.32
N SER A 11 7.57 -76.35 4.63
CA SER A 11 6.83 -75.31 5.34
C SER A 11 7.62 -73.99 5.27
N ALA A 12 6.98 -72.92 4.79
CA ALA A 12 7.56 -71.59 4.78
C ALA A 12 8.00 -71.18 6.20
N ALA A 13 9.28 -70.88 6.36
CA ALA A 13 9.89 -70.41 7.60
C ALA A 13 9.25 -69.06 8.03
N PRO A 14 9.18 -68.73 9.33
CA PRO A 14 8.71 -67.43 9.77
C PRO A 14 9.66 -66.36 9.23
N GLU A 15 9.12 -65.39 8.49
CA GLU A 15 9.87 -64.20 8.10
C GLU A 15 10.40 -63.53 9.36
N THR A 16 11.71 -63.65 9.59
CA THR A 16 12.39 -62.94 10.66
C THR A 16 12.28 -61.45 10.35
N LYS A 17 11.36 -60.77 11.02
CA LYS A 17 11.22 -59.30 10.97
C LYS A 17 12.59 -58.70 11.28
N LYS A 18 13.33 -58.27 10.26
CA LYS A 18 14.61 -57.57 10.40
C LYS A 18 14.37 -56.39 11.36
N LYS A 19 14.98 -56.44 12.55
CA LYS A 19 14.90 -55.37 13.54
C LYS A 19 15.56 -54.13 12.95
N VAL A 20 14.76 -53.18 12.49
CA VAL A 20 15.23 -51.88 12.00
C VAL A 20 16.03 -51.20 13.12
N PRO A 21 17.22 -50.64 12.86
CA PRO A 21 18.04 -50.03 13.90
C PRO A 21 17.28 -48.91 14.62
N ALA A 22 17.43 -48.85 15.94
CA ALA A 22 16.76 -47.86 16.78
C ALA A 22 17.19 -46.45 16.37
N VAL A 23 16.21 -45.62 15.94
CA VAL A 23 16.48 -44.26 15.49
C VAL A 23 17.14 -43.44 16.62
N PRO A 24 18.28 -42.79 16.38
CA PRO A 24 18.96 -41.93 17.34
C PRO A 24 18.04 -40.90 18.01
N GLU A 25 18.21 -40.70 19.32
CA GLU A 25 17.38 -39.76 20.10
C GLU A 25 17.49 -38.31 19.60
N THR A 26 18.66 -37.91 19.12
CA THR A 26 18.90 -36.59 18.52
C THR A 26 18.02 -36.36 17.30
N LEU A 27 17.84 -37.38 16.44
CA LEU A 27 16.94 -37.32 15.28
C LEU A 27 15.47 -37.25 15.72
N LYS A 28 15.07 -37.98 16.75
CA LYS A 28 13.72 -37.89 17.33
C LYS A 28 13.42 -36.49 17.88
N LYS A 29 14.37 -35.88 18.60
CA LYS A 29 14.27 -34.48 19.10
C LYS A 29 14.17 -33.46 17.96
N LYS A 30 15.02 -33.59 16.92
CA LYS A 30 14.95 -32.75 15.70
C LYS A 30 13.58 -32.84 15.02
N ARG A 31 13.05 -34.05 14.79
CA ARG A 31 11.72 -34.27 14.19
C ARG A 31 10.60 -33.59 15.00
N ARG A 32 10.61 -33.72 16.33
CA ARG A 32 9.65 -33.05 17.22
C ARG A 32 9.74 -31.52 17.11
N ASN A 33 10.95 -30.96 17.08
CA ASN A 33 11.15 -29.52 16.93
C ASN A 33 10.68 -29.00 15.56
N PHE A 34 11.00 -29.70 14.47
CA PHE A 34 10.49 -29.35 13.13
C PHE A 34 8.95 -29.42 13.06
N ALA A 35 8.33 -30.45 13.64
CA ALA A 35 6.88 -30.55 13.72
C ALA A 35 6.26 -29.37 14.48
N ARG A 36 6.84 -29.01 15.64
CA ARG A 36 6.41 -27.83 16.44
C ARG A 36 6.55 -26.53 15.66
N LEU A 37 7.68 -26.29 15.00
CA LEU A 37 7.91 -25.10 14.18
C LEU A 37 6.94 -25.03 12.99
N LYS A 38 6.68 -26.17 12.34
CA LYS A 38 5.74 -26.26 11.23
C LYS A 38 4.31 -25.92 11.67
N ILE A 39 3.86 -26.48 12.81
CA ILE A 39 2.55 -26.14 13.40
C ILE A 39 2.48 -24.65 13.74
N LYS A 40 3.52 -24.08 14.37
CA LYS A 40 3.56 -22.64 14.72
C LYS A 40 3.50 -21.76 13.47
N CYS A 41 4.23 -22.11 12.42
CA CYS A 41 4.24 -21.38 11.15
C CYS A 41 2.86 -21.44 10.47
N LEU A 42 2.23 -22.63 10.42
CA LEU A 42 0.89 -22.82 9.86
C LEU A 42 -0.16 -21.99 10.61
N ARG A 43 -0.14 -22.02 11.95
CA ARG A 43 -1.04 -21.20 12.78
C ARG A 43 -0.87 -19.71 12.51
N LYS A 44 0.38 -19.22 12.45
CA LYS A 44 0.67 -17.82 12.11
C LYS A 44 0.19 -17.44 10.71
N LYS A 45 0.43 -18.28 9.71
CA LYS A 45 0.00 -18.06 8.32
C LYS A 45 -1.53 -18.03 8.21
N PHE A 46 -2.23 -18.91 8.93
CA PHE A 46 -3.69 -18.92 8.97
C PHE A 46 -4.25 -17.64 9.60
N ALA A 47 -3.74 -17.25 10.77
CA ALA A 47 -4.15 -16.01 11.44
C ALA A 47 -3.89 -14.76 10.56
N GLN A 48 -2.71 -14.68 9.93
CA GLN A 48 -2.38 -13.60 8.99
C GLN A 48 -3.29 -13.58 7.77
N ARG A 49 -3.69 -14.74 7.24
CA ARG A 49 -4.62 -14.83 6.10
C ARG A 49 -6.00 -14.28 6.48
N MET A 50 -6.53 -14.66 7.63
CA MET A 50 -7.83 -14.17 8.12
C MET A 50 -7.81 -12.66 8.33
N LEU A 51 -6.75 -12.14 8.97
CA LEU A 51 -6.57 -10.72 9.18
C LEU A 51 -6.40 -9.94 7.86
N ARG A 52 -5.67 -10.47 6.89
CA ARG A 52 -5.54 -9.87 5.55
C ARG A 52 -6.89 -9.82 4.83
N GLN A 53 -7.71 -10.87 4.94
CA GLN A 53 -9.05 -10.91 4.34
C GLN A 53 -9.99 -9.88 4.97
N ALA A 54 -10.00 -9.78 6.29
CA ALA A 54 -10.78 -8.76 7.00
C ALA A 54 -10.35 -7.34 6.61
N ARG A 55 -9.04 -7.07 6.57
CA ARG A 55 -8.49 -5.77 6.12
C ARG A 55 -8.87 -5.44 4.68
N ARG A 56 -8.80 -6.41 3.76
CA ARG A 56 -9.18 -6.20 2.37
C ARG A 56 -10.65 -5.81 2.22
N LYS A 57 -11.53 -6.45 3.01
CA LYS A 57 -12.96 -6.09 3.05
C LYS A 57 -13.15 -4.66 3.56
N LEU A 58 -12.47 -4.29 4.64
CA LEU A 58 -12.52 -2.92 5.17
C LEU A 58 -12.05 -1.88 4.15
N ILE A 59 -10.91 -2.11 3.49
CA ILE A 59 -10.37 -1.21 2.46
C ILE A 59 -11.37 -1.02 1.32
N TYR A 60 -12.03 -2.12 0.90
CA TYR A 60 -13.03 -2.07 -0.15
C TYR A 60 -14.26 -1.24 0.23
N GLU A 61 -14.82 -1.46 1.43
CA GLU A 61 -15.95 -0.68 1.91
C GLU A 61 -15.59 0.81 2.07
N ASN A 62 -14.39 1.12 2.57
CA ASN A 62 -13.90 2.49 2.67
C ASN A 62 -13.76 3.15 1.29
N ALA A 63 -13.19 2.45 0.32
CA ALA A 63 -13.05 2.96 -1.05
C ALA A 63 -14.44 3.26 -1.67
N LYS A 64 -15.41 2.37 -1.47
CA LYS A 64 -16.80 2.57 -1.89
C LYS A 64 -17.44 3.79 -1.21
N HIS A 65 -17.20 3.96 0.09
CA HIS A 65 -17.68 5.10 0.85
C HIS A 65 -17.13 6.42 0.29
N TYR A 66 -15.80 6.54 0.15
CA TYR A 66 -15.17 7.76 -0.36
C TYR A 66 -15.61 8.09 -1.79
N HIS A 67 -15.76 7.09 -2.66
CA HIS A 67 -16.29 7.30 -4.00
C HIS A 67 -17.70 7.90 -4.01
N LYS A 68 -18.57 7.42 -3.10
CA LYS A 68 -19.92 7.99 -2.92
C LYS A 68 -19.84 9.41 -2.39
N GLU A 69 -18.98 9.66 -1.40
CA GLU A 69 -18.79 10.98 -0.79
C GLU A 69 -18.36 12.03 -1.81
N TYR A 70 -17.30 11.77 -2.58
CA TYR A 70 -16.82 12.70 -3.61
C TYR A 70 -17.87 13.00 -4.68
N ARG A 71 -18.62 11.98 -5.12
CA ARG A 71 -19.74 12.18 -6.05
C ARG A 71 -20.85 13.05 -5.45
N GLN A 72 -21.16 12.84 -4.18
CA GLN A 72 -22.19 13.61 -3.49
C GLN A 72 -21.76 15.07 -3.33
N MET A 73 -20.51 15.31 -2.89
CA MET A 73 -19.94 16.66 -2.77
C MET A 73 -20.04 17.44 -4.07
N HIS A 74 -19.62 16.84 -5.19
CA HIS A 74 -19.69 17.49 -6.49
C HIS A 74 -21.13 17.80 -6.92
N ARG A 75 -22.06 16.86 -6.69
CA ARG A 75 -23.49 17.08 -6.98
C ARG A 75 -24.09 18.18 -6.12
N THR A 76 -23.72 18.25 -4.84
CA THR A 76 -24.22 19.27 -3.93
C THR A 76 -23.75 20.66 -4.34
N GLU A 77 -22.49 20.83 -4.73
CA GLU A 77 -21.98 22.10 -5.25
C GLU A 77 -22.75 22.57 -6.50
N LEU A 78 -22.96 21.65 -7.45
CA LEU A 78 -23.74 21.93 -8.65
C LEU A 78 -25.21 22.28 -8.34
N HIS A 79 -25.80 21.58 -7.38
CA HIS A 79 -27.19 21.81 -6.97
C HIS A 79 -27.35 23.19 -6.32
N MET A 80 -26.47 23.55 -5.38
CA MET A 80 -26.46 24.87 -4.75
C MET A 80 -26.29 25.98 -5.79
N ALA A 81 -25.36 25.83 -6.73
CA ALA A 81 -25.17 26.78 -7.82
C ALA A 81 -26.39 26.92 -8.75
N ARG A 82 -27.20 25.86 -8.91
CA ARG A 82 -28.46 25.93 -9.67
C ARG A 82 -29.57 26.60 -8.88
N MET A 83 -29.71 26.28 -7.59
CA MET A 83 -30.71 26.90 -6.72
C MET A 83 -30.47 28.40 -6.58
N ALA A 84 -29.21 28.81 -6.38
CA ALA A 84 -28.86 30.23 -6.31
C ALA A 84 -29.23 30.96 -7.61
N ARG A 85 -28.84 30.41 -8.78
CA ARG A 85 -29.22 30.96 -10.09
C ARG A 85 -30.73 31.05 -10.29
N LYS A 86 -31.49 30.02 -9.88
CA LYS A 86 -32.95 30.02 -9.96
C LYS A 86 -33.57 31.12 -9.08
N ALA A 87 -32.99 31.37 -7.90
CA ALA A 87 -33.41 32.42 -6.99
C ALA A 87 -32.89 33.83 -7.37
N GLY A 88 -32.08 33.95 -8.43
CA GLY A 88 -31.42 35.21 -8.79
C GLY A 88 -30.22 35.59 -7.89
N ASN A 89 -29.81 34.69 -7.00
CA ASN A 89 -28.69 34.90 -6.07
C ASN A 89 -27.39 34.26 -6.60
N PHE A 90 -26.25 34.70 -6.05
CA PHE A 90 -24.94 34.12 -6.37
C PHE A 90 -24.52 33.11 -5.30
N SER A 91 -23.99 31.96 -5.75
CA SER A 91 -23.38 30.97 -4.85
C SER A 91 -21.88 31.15 -4.87
N VAL A 92 -21.29 31.52 -3.74
CA VAL A 92 -19.83 31.60 -3.57
C VAL A 92 -19.31 30.21 -3.18
N PRO A 93 -18.34 29.62 -3.93
CA PRO A 93 -17.77 28.33 -3.57
C PRO A 93 -16.92 28.44 -2.30
N ALA A 94 -16.75 27.32 -1.59
CA ALA A 94 -15.91 27.27 -0.41
C ALA A 94 -14.43 27.52 -0.77
N GLU A 95 -13.69 28.16 0.15
CA GLU A 95 -12.27 28.39 -0.02
C GLU A 95 -11.48 27.08 -0.16
N LEU A 96 -10.47 27.14 -1.03
CA LEU A 96 -9.65 25.99 -1.39
C LEU A 96 -8.68 25.69 -0.25
N LYS A 97 -8.59 24.41 0.14
CA LYS A 97 -7.76 23.96 1.28
C LYS A 97 -6.41 23.39 0.87
N LEU A 98 -6.23 23.03 -0.39
CA LEU A 98 -5.08 22.30 -0.92
C LEU A 98 -4.60 22.93 -2.22
N THR A 99 -3.29 23.03 -2.38
CA THR A 99 -2.64 23.48 -3.62
C THR A 99 -1.51 22.54 -3.97
N PHE A 100 -1.31 22.32 -5.26
CA PHE A 100 -0.14 21.62 -5.79
C PHE A 100 0.81 22.64 -6.41
N VAL A 101 2.07 22.58 -6.01
CA VAL A 101 3.11 23.50 -6.46
C VAL A 101 4.16 22.71 -7.21
N ILE A 102 4.44 23.14 -8.44
CA ILE A 102 5.45 22.55 -9.31
C ILE A 102 6.54 23.58 -9.57
N ARG A 103 7.80 23.16 -9.47
CA ARG A 103 8.94 23.99 -9.84
C ARG A 103 9.18 23.98 -11.34
N ILE A 104 9.28 25.17 -11.93
CA ILE A 104 9.51 25.33 -13.38
C ILE A 104 10.92 25.81 -13.69
N ARG A 105 11.46 26.72 -12.88
CA ARG A 105 12.78 27.33 -13.12
C ARG A 105 13.92 26.58 -12.42
N GLY A 106 15.11 26.61 -13.03
CA GLY A 106 16.36 26.08 -12.48
C GLY A 106 16.89 26.84 -11.26
N ILE A 107 18.13 26.54 -10.84
CA ILE A 107 18.78 27.18 -9.67
C ILE A 107 19.56 28.46 -10.02
N ASN A 108 19.82 28.70 -11.31
CA ASN A 108 20.63 29.83 -11.77
C ASN A 108 19.81 31.12 -11.70
N GLY A 109 20.43 32.20 -11.21
CA GLY A 109 19.77 33.52 -11.09
C GLY A 109 18.68 33.59 -10.02
N VAL A 110 18.63 32.64 -9.09
CA VAL A 110 17.65 32.62 -7.99
C VAL A 110 18.23 33.32 -6.77
N SER A 111 17.48 34.28 -6.21
CA SER A 111 17.89 34.95 -4.97
C SER A 111 18.01 33.94 -3.81
N PRO A 112 18.96 34.12 -2.88
CA PRO A 112 19.17 33.17 -1.79
C PRO A 112 17.93 32.99 -0.90
N LYS A 113 17.11 34.03 -0.74
CA LYS A 113 15.83 33.98 -0.01
C LYS A 113 14.85 33.02 -0.69
N VAL A 114 14.66 33.13 -2.00
CA VAL A 114 13.75 32.26 -2.76
C VAL A 114 14.28 30.83 -2.82
N ARG A 115 15.60 30.66 -2.96
CA ARG A 115 16.25 29.34 -2.89
C ARG A 115 16.00 28.64 -1.54
N LYS A 116 15.94 29.39 -0.44
CA LYS A 116 15.66 28.80 0.87
C LYS A 116 14.20 28.37 1.02
N VAL A 117 13.26 29.16 0.51
CA VAL A 117 11.83 28.78 0.47
C VAL A 117 11.62 27.49 -0.33
N LEU A 118 12.30 27.35 -1.47
CA LEU A 118 12.29 26.12 -2.27
C LEU A 118 12.71 24.87 -1.49
N GLN A 119 13.77 25.00 -0.72
CA GLN A 119 14.27 23.89 0.11
C GLN A 119 13.27 23.51 1.19
N LEU A 120 12.60 24.49 1.81
CA LEU A 120 11.57 24.23 2.82
C LEU A 120 10.34 23.52 2.23
N LEU A 121 10.00 23.84 0.98
CA LEU A 121 8.95 23.15 0.23
C LEU A 121 9.41 21.85 -0.42
N CYS A 122 10.63 21.39 -0.17
CA CYS A 122 11.21 20.18 -0.79
C CYS A 122 11.29 20.22 -2.33
N LEU A 123 11.26 21.40 -2.95
CA LEU A 123 11.30 21.64 -4.40
C LEU A 123 12.75 21.87 -4.89
N CYS A 124 13.63 20.90 -4.62
CA CYS A 124 15.06 21.02 -4.90
C CYS A 124 15.44 20.88 -6.38
N TRP A 125 14.65 20.12 -7.15
CA TRP A 125 14.87 19.83 -8.56
C TRP A 125 13.76 20.43 -9.43
N ILE A 126 14.07 20.66 -10.71
CA ILE A 126 13.09 21.13 -11.70
C ILE A 126 12.04 20.03 -11.89
N PHE A 127 10.77 20.42 -12.11
CA PHE A 127 9.62 19.53 -12.25
C PHE A 127 9.28 18.66 -11.03
N ASN A 128 9.92 18.91 -9.88
CA ASN A 128 9.40 18.38 -8.62
C ASN A 128 8.11 19.08 -8.26
N GLY A 129 7.18 18.33 -7.66
CA GLY A 129 5.89 18.82 -7.20
C GLY A 129 5.65 18.47 -5.73
N THR A 130 4.96 19.36 -5.01
CA THR A 130 4.54 19.12 -3.62
C THR A 130 3.12 19.59 -3.35
N PHE A 131 2.40 18.84 -2.51
CA PHE A 131 1.11 19.24 -1.98
C PHE A 131 1.30 20.13 -0.75
N ILE A 132 0.69 21.32 -0.78
CA ILE A 132 0.73 22.29 0.31
C ILE A 132 -0.69 22.51 0.82
N LYS A 133 -0.87 22.38 2.14
CA LYS A 133 -2.11 22.77 2.80
C LYS A 133 -2.17 24.30 2.88
N LEU A 134 -3.21 24.88 2.29
CA LEU A 134 -3.46 26.31 2.40
C LEU A 134 -3.92 26.65 3.82
N LYS A 135 -3.28 27.68 4.39
CA LYS A 135 -3.68 28.37 5.62
C LYS A 135 -3.82 29.85 5.27
N ALA A 136 -4.60 30.60 6.05
CA ALA A 136 -4.83 32.03 5.84
C ALA A 136 -3.53 32.88 5.71
N SER A 137 -2.38 32.37 6.18
CA SER A 137 -1.08 33.06 6.12
C SER A 137 -0.22 32.73 4.88
N ILE A 138 -0.56 31.71 4.10
CA ILE A 138 0.21 31.27 2.92
C ILE A 138 -0.66 31.49 1.68
N ASN A 139 -0.53 32.67 1.07
CA ASN A 139 -1.25 32.97 -0.18
C ASN A 139 -0.56 32.24 -1.33
N ALA A 140 -1.34 31.51 -2.13
CA ALA A 140 -0.85 30.87 -3.36
C ALA A 140 -0.24 31.90 -4.34
N GLU A 141 -0.69 33.15 -4.28
CA GLU A 141 -0.21 34.28 -5.11
C GLU A 141 1.19 34.78 -4.73
N ASN A 142 1.67 34.51 -3.51
CA ASN A 142 3.01 34.91 -3.08
C ASN A 142 4.13 34.04 -3.71
N PHE A 143 3.74 32.96 -4.39
CA PHE A 143 4.65 32.13 -5.16
C PHE A 143 4.87 32.80 -6.53
N GLY A 144 5.90 33.66 -6.60
CA GLY A 144 6.26 34.38 -7.83
C GLY A 144 6.69 33.50 -9.01
N SER A 145 7.29 34.11 -10.05
CA SER A 145 7.56 33.57 -11.39
C SER A 145 8.41 32.28 -11.53
N MET A 146 8.77 31.64 -10.42
CA MET A 146 9.61 30.44 -10.36
C MET A 146 8.81 29.13 -10.23
N TYR A 147 7.53 29.21 -9.83
CA TYR A 147 6.65 28.07 -9.58
C TYR A 147 5.33 28.24 -10.32
N CYS A 148 4.72 27.12 -10.70
CA CYS A 148 3.29 27.11 -10.99
C CYS A 148 2.54 26.57 -9.79
N THR A 149 1.53 27.30 -9.37
CA THR A 149 0.59 26.90 -8.32
C THR A 149 -0.76 26.61 -8.97
N GLY A 150 -1.33 25.45 -8.68
CA GLY A 150 -2.65 25.09 -9.15
C GLY A 150 -3.42 24.31 -8.09
N VAL A 151 -4.74 24.41 -8.13
CA VAL A 151 -5.59 23.55 -7.30
C VAL A 151 -5.89 22.28 -8.08
N PRO A 152 -5.39 21.13 -7.63
CA PRO A 152 -5.52 19.90 -8.38
C PRO A 152 -6.94 19.32 -8.25
N LYS A 153 -7.43 18.73 -9.34
CA LYS A 153 -8.65 17.92 -9.32
C LYS A 153 -8.37 16.56 -8.68
N LEU A 154 -9.43 15.88 -8.23
CA LEU A 154 -9.33 14.55 -7.62
C LEU A 154 -8.69 13.52 -8.56
N GLU A 155 -8.98 13.57 -9.85
CA GLU A 155 -8.41 12.68 -10.88
C GLU A 155 -6.89 12.82 -10.95
N VAL A 156 -6.41 14.05 -11.14
CA VAL A 156 -4.98 14.39 -11.18
C VAL A 156 -4.27 14.00 -9.89
N ASN A 157 -4.91 14.20 -8.73
CA ASN A 157 -4.34 13.78 -7.44
C ASN A 157 -4.11 12.26 -7.40
N ASN A 158 -5.08 11.48 -7.88
CA ASN A 158 -4.97 10.03 -7.89
C ASN A 158 -3.87 9.59 -8.86
N GLU A 159 -3.84 10.12 -10.08
CA GLU A 159 -2.81 9.81 -11.08
C GLU A 159 -1.41 10.10 -10.56
N LEU A 160 -1.19 11.28 -9.96
CA LEU A 160 0.11 11.65 -9.36
C LEU A 160 0.56 10.67 -8.29
N ILE A 161 -0.35 10.23 -7.41
CA ILE A 161 -0.02 9.30 -6.33
C ILE A 161 0.23 7.88 -6.87
N TYR A 162 -0.52 7.43 -7.87
CA TYR A 162 -0.35 6.08 -8.41
C TYR A 162 0.85 5.95 -9.35
N GLU A 163 1.12 6.95 -10.17
CA GLU A 163 2.21 6.91 -11.16
C GLU A 163 3.54 7.41 -10.59
N HIS A 164 3.50 8.48 -9.80
CA HIS A 164 4.70 9.19 -9.33
C HIS A 164 4.83 9.17 -7.80
N GLY A 165 4.04 8.33 -7.10
CA GLY A 165 4.02 8.25 -5.65
C GLY A 165 5.21 7.49 -5.06
N TYR A 166 6.01 8.20 -4.26
CA TYR A 166 7.07 7.60 -3.47
C TYR A 166 6.89 7.91 -1.98
N GLY A 167 7.10 6.89 -1.14
CA GLY A 167 7.15 7.01 0.31
C GLY A 167 8.58 7.15 0.82
N LYS A 168 8.80 8.04 1.79
CA LYS A 168 10.08 8.16 2.49
C LYS A 168 10.06 7.31 3.77
N ILE A 169 10.50 6.06 3.68
CA ILE A 169 10.50 5.09 4.80
C ILE A 169 11.94 4.87 5.25
N SER A 170 12.21 5.04 6.54
CA SER A 170 13.57 4.92 7.11
C SER A 170 14.62 5.73 6.34
N LYS A 171 14.26 6.98 5.98
CA LYS A 171 15.06 7.93 5.17
C LYS A 171 15.35 7.51 3.72
N LYS A 172 14.86 6.36 3.26
CA LYS A 172 14.98 5.89 1.87
C LYS A 172 13.70 6.17 1.08
N GLN A 173 13.86 6.45 -0.20
CA GLN A 173 12.74 6.62 -1.13
C GLN A 173 12.33 5.24 -1.67
N ILE A 174 11.07 4.86 -1.44
CA ILE A 174 10.52 3.56 -1.85
C ILE A 174 9.24 3.83 -2.64
N ALA A 175 9.08 3.18 -3.80
CA ALA A 175 7.87 3.29 -4.61
C ALA A 175 6.66 2.73 -3.86
N LEU A 176 5.50 3.39 -3.98
CA LEU A 176 4.27 2.96 -3.31
C LEU A 176 3.59 1.83 -4.09
N THR A 177 4.08 0.60 -3.91
CA THR A 177 3.53 -0.59 -4.59
C THR A 177 2.45 -1.29 -3.77
N ASP A 178 2.61 -1.33 -2.44
CA ASP A 178 1.72 -2.07 -1.54
C ASP A 178 1.22 -1.19 -0.39
N ASN A 179 -0.05 -1.37 -0.04
CA ASN A 179 -0.68 -0.68 1.09
C ASN A 179 -0.02 -1.01 2.44
N SER A 180 0.75 -2.10 2.55
CA SER A 180 1.49 -2.40 3.78
C SER A 180 2.58 -1.37 4.08
N LEU A 181 3.17 -0.75 3.06
CA LEU A 181 4.19 0.30 3.23
C LEU A 181 3.58 1.56 3.88
N ILE A 182 2.37 1.89 3.46
CA ILE A 182 1.59 3.03 3.98
C ILE A 182 1.15 2.74 5.41
N ALA A 183 0.52 1.58 5.65
CA ALA A 183 0.03 1.20 6.99
C ALA A 183 1.17 1.07 8.02
N GLN A 184 2.35 0.60 7.62
CA GLN A 184 3.50 0.55 8.52
C GLN A 184 3.96 1.94 8.98
N SER A 185 3.82 2.95 8.12
CA SER A 185 4.34 4.30 8.37
C SER A 185 3.29 5.22 9.00
N LEU A 186 2.02 5.05 8.64
CA LEU A 186 0.92 5.97 8.99
C LEU A 186 -0.16 5.33 9.88
N GLY A 187 -0.10 4.02 10.14
CA GLY A 187 -1.07 3.28 10.97
C GLY A 187 -2.25 2.75 10.18
#